data_AF-A0A7V3MJM7-F1
#
_entry.id   AF-A0A7V3MJM7-F1
#
_cell.length_a   1.000
_cell.length_b   1.000
_cell.length_c   1.000
_cell.angle_alpha   90.00
_cell.angle_beta   90.00
_cell.angle_gamma   90.00
#
_symmetry.space_group_name_H-M   'P 1'
#
loop_
_entity.id
_entity.type
_entity.pdbx_description
1 polymer ?
#
loop_
_entity_poly.entity_id
_entity_poly.type
_entity_poly.pdbx_seq_one_letter_code
_entity_poly.pdbx_strand_id
1 'polypeptide(L)'
;MTSGGGSALDSRRILVAISGASGAVYAKRLLELLPQVYDAVYLTASDNALSIVRHEIGKDDLHALIPSGAGSKFVLFDPCDLNALP
;
A
#
# COMPACT_ATOMS: atom_id res chain seq x y z
N MET A 1 -24.57 -24.18 17.64
CA MET A 1 -24.14 -24.76 16.36
C MET A 1 -23.69 -23.62 15.46
N THR A 2 -22.38 -23.43 15.37
CA THR A 2 -21.71 -22.41 14.57
C THR A 2 -21.58 -22.92 13.13
N SER A 3 -22.24 -22.27 12.18
CA SER A 3 -21.92 -22.44 10.76
C SER A 3 -21.26 -21.16 10.26
N GLY A 4 -19.94 -21.13 10.39
CA GLY A 4 -19.10 -20.19 9.66
C GLY A 4 -19.16 -20.52 8.17
N GLY A 5 -19.37 -19.47 7.38
CA GLY A 5 -19.37 -19.50 5.93
C GLY A 5 -18.85 -18.17 5.40
N GLY A 6 -17.69 -17.72 5.89
CA GLY A 6 -16.95 -16.65 5.24
C GLY A 6 -16.33 -17.23 3.98
N SER A 7 -16.92 -16.92 2.82
CA SER A 7 -16.41 -17.42 1.55
C SER A 7 -15.00 -16.87 1.30
N ALA A 8 -14.10 -17.66 0.74
CA ALA A 8 -12.76 -17.21 0.33
C ALA A 8 -12.79 -16.08 -0.72
N LEU A 9 -13.98 -15.66 -1.18
CA LEU A 9 -14.23 -14.57 -2.11
C LEU A 9 -14.40 -13.20 -1.42
N ASP A 10 -14.52 -13.14 -0.09
CA ASP A 10 -14.77 -11.88 0.66
C ASP A 10 -13.50 -11.12 1.09
N SER A 11 -12.31 -11.62 0.76
CA SER A 11 -11.06 -10.92 1.07
C SER A 11 -10.90 -9.70 0.16
N ARG A 12 -11.10 -8.51 0.70
CA ARG A 12 -10.98 -7.25 -0.04
C ARG A 12 -9.51 -6.91 -0.20
N ARG A 13 -9.04 -6.88 -1.44
CA ARG A 13 -7.64 -6.58 -1.78
C ARG A 13 -7.56 -5.43 -2.77
N ILE A 14 -6.50 -4.63 -2.66
CA ILE A 14 -6.25 -3.51 -3.56
C ILE A 14 -4.76 -3.39 -3.86
N LEU A 15 -4.42 -3.02 -5.10
CA LEU A 15 -3.08 -2.60 -5.50
C LEU A 15 -3.05 -1.09 -5.63
N VAL A 16 -2.05 -0.47 -5.01
CA VAL A 16 -1.77 0.96 -5.10
C VAL A 16 -0.39 1.13 -5.71
N ALA A 17 -0.34 1.77 -6.87
CA ALA A 17 0.90 2.18 -7.52
C ALA A 17 1.06 3.69 -7.39
N ILE A 18 2.08 4.15 -6.66
CA ILE A 18 2.41 5.57 -6.54
C ILE A 18 3.33 5.95 -7.70
N SER A 19 2.84 6.88 -8.53
CA SER A 19 3.60 7.45 -9.64
C SER A 19 4.24 8.79 -9.25
N GLY A 20 5.09 9.33 -10.13
CA GLY A 20 5.86 10.54 -9.88
C GLY A 20 5.12 11.86 -10.18
N ALA A 21 3.85 11.95 -9.81
CA ALA A 21 3.11 13.22 -9.81
C ALA A 21 3.18 13.87 -8.40
N SER A 22 3.00 15.19 -8.32
CA SER A 22 2.90 15.89 -7.03
C SER A 22 1.65 15.43 -6.26
N GLY A 23 1.70 15.47 -4.92
CA GLY A 23 0.58 15.09 -4.06
C GLY A 23 0.85 13.89 -3.15
N ALA A 24 2.09 13.68 -2.73
CA ALA A 24 2.50 12.61 -1.82
C ALA A 24 1.71 12.63 -0.50
N VAL A 25 1.26 13.81 -0.06
CA VAL A 25 0.39 13.96 1.11
C VAL A 25 -0.94 13.21 0.97
N TYR A 26 -1.51 13.18 -0.24
CA TYR A 26 -2.76 12.46 -0.52
C TYR A 26 -2.52 10.96 -0.58
N ALA A 27 -1.41 10.53 -1.16
CA ALA A 27 -1.01 9.12 -1.14
C ALA A 27 -0.85 8.63 0.30
N LYS A 28 -0.13 9.37 1.16
CA LYS A 28 -0.03 9.06 2.59
C LYS A 28 -1.40 8.95 3.26
N ARG A 29 -2.29 9.92 3.02
CA ARG A 29 -3.64 9.90 3.61
C ARG A 29 -4.47 8.72 3.14
N LEU A 30 -4.37 8.33 1.87
CA LEU A 30 -5.03 7.15 1.34
C LEU A 30 -4.53 5.89 2.05
N LEU A 31 -3.20 5.73 2.20
CA LEU A 31 -2.60 4.57 2.87
C LEU A 31 -2.99 4.46 4.35
N GLU A 32 -3.33 5.57 5.02
CA GLU A 32 -3.90 5.55 6.38
C GLU A 32 -5.33 5.00 6.44
N LEU A 33 -6.09 5.10 5.35
CA LEU A 33 -7.50 4.71 5.30
C LEU A 33 -7.71 3.31 4.76
N LEU A 34 -6.91 2.87 3.78
CA LEU A 34 -7.07 1.56 3.13
C LEU A 34 -7.08 0.37 4.11
N PRO A 35 -6.26 0.31 5.17
CA PRO A 35 -6.29 -0.79 6.14
C PRO A 35 -7.62 -0.94 6.90
N GLN A 36 -8.47 0.08 6.90
CA GLN A 36 -9.79 0.05 7.54
C GLN A 36 -10.84 -0.64 6.66
N VAL A 37 -10.58 -0.72 5.35
CA VAL A 37 -11.54 -1.22 4.35
C VAL A 37 -11.02 -2.50 3.68
N TYR A 38 -9.71 -2.64 3.53
CA TYR A 38 -9.10 -3.77 2.84
C TYR A 38 -8.39 -4.71 3.82
N ASP A 39 -8.39 -5.98 3.47
CA ASP A 39 -7.67 -7.04 4.19
C ASP A 39 -6.21 -7.10 3.75
N ALA A 40 -5.93 -6.77 2.48
CA ALA A 40 -4.58 -6.64 1.95
C ALA A 40 -4.45 -5.40 1.03
N VAL A 41 -3.38 -4.65 1.22
CA VAL A 41 -2.98 -3.51 0.41
C VAL A 41 -1.62 -3.84 -0.19
N TYR A 42 -1.61 -4.12 -1.49
CA TYR A 42 -0.39 -4.23 -2.26
C TYR A 42 0.06 -2.81 -2.63
N LEU A 43 1.33 -2.50 -2.40
CA LEU A 43 1.85 -1.15 -2.58
C LEU A 43 3.15 -1.19 -3.38
N THR A 44 3.25 -0.36 -4.41
CA THR A 44 4.47 -0.17 -5.20
C THR A 44 4.65 1.32 -5.54
N ALA A 45 5.87 1.72 -5.88
CA ALA A 45 6.17 3.07 -6.31
C ALA A 45 7.31 3.09 -7.33
N SER A 46 7.24 4.03 -8.27
CA SER A 46 8.39 4.34 -9.15
C SER A 46 9.49 5.09 -8.39
N ASP A 47 10.73 5.05 -8.88
CA ASP A 47 11.85 5.81 -8.29
C ASP A 47 11.57 7.33 -8.23
N ASN A 48 10.90 7.86 -9.26
CA ASN A 48 10.48 9.26 -9.29
C ASN A 48 9.43 9.56 -8.20
N ALA A 49 8.50 8.63 -7.95
CA ALA A 49 7.54 8.75 -6.87
C ALA A 49 8.21 8.78 -5.50
N LEU A 50 9.19 7.91 -5.25
CA LEU A 50 9.96 7.91 -4.00
C LEU A 50 10.73 9.22 -3.81
N SER A 51 11.28 9.77 -4.90
CA SER A 51 11.96 11.07 -4.87
C SER A 51 11.01 12.22 -4.48
N ILE A 52 9.79 12.24 -5.04
CA ILE A 52 8.76 13.23 -4.71
C ILE A 52 8.26 13.04 -3.26
N VAL A 53 8.03 11.80 -2.83
CA VAL A 53 7.64 11.46 -1.46
C VAL A 53 8.67 11.97 -0.45
N ARG A 54 9.97 11.77 -0.72
CA ARG A 54 11.05 12.30 0.12
C ARG A 54 11.01 13.83 0.16
N HIS A 55 10.86 14.47 -0.99
CA HIS A 55 10.84 15.92 -1.11
C HIS A 55 9.62 16.59 -0.43
N GLU A 56 8.42 16.01 -0.57
CA GLU A 56 7.18 16.62 -0.10
C GLU A 56 6.86 16.30 1.37
N ILE A 57 7.16 15.07 1.83
CA ILE A 57 6.73 14.60 3.16
C ILE A 57 7.84 13.95 3.99
N GLY A 58 9.10 14.02 3.53
CA GLY A 58 10.27 13.58 4.29
C GLY A 58 10.32 12.08 4.58
N LYS A 59 9.76 11.26 3.69
CA LYS A 59 9.76 9.80 3.81
C LYS A 59 10.74 9.19 2.81
N ASP A 60 11.67 8.37 3.31
CA ASP A 60 12.82 7.94 2.52
C ASP A 60 12.57 6.73 1.64
N ASP A 61 11.56 5.92 1.97
CA ASP A 61 11.20 4.70 1.28
C ASP A 61 9.69 4.40 1.39
N LEU A 62 9.28 3.33 0.72
CA LEU A 62 7.89 2.89 0.68
C LEU A 62 7.40 2.33 2.03
N HIS A 63 8.30 1.75 2.84
CA HIS A 63 7.95 1.28 4.18
C HIS A 63 7.56 2.43 5.11
N ALA A 64 8.22 3.58 4.97
CA ALA A 64 7.99 4.76 5.79
C ALA A 64 6.61 5.41 5.55
N LEU A 65 5.90 4.99 4.50
CA LEU A 65 4.50 5.37 4.20
C LEU A 65 3.47 4.46 4.88
N ILE A 66 3.87 3.30 5.40
CA ILE A 66 2.96 2.37 6.07
C ILE A 66 2.54 2.97 7.43
N PRO A 67 1.23 3.06 7.74
CA PRO A 67 0.78 3.48 9.05
C PRO A 67 1.23 2.53 10.16
N SER A 68 1.63 3.07 11.31
CA SER A 68 2.01 2.28 12.48
C SER A 68 0.90 1.29 12.87
N GLY A 69 1.26 0.03 13.08
CA GLY A 69 0.32 -1.03 13.44
C GLY A 69 -0.48 -1.64 12.28
N ALA A 70 -0.34 -1.12 11.05
CA ALA A 70 -1.01 -1.66 9.87
C ALA A 70 -0.14 -2.58 9.01
N GLY A 71 1.14 -2.79 9.37
CA GLY A 71 2.12 -3.49 8.54
C GLY A 71 1.70 -4.89 8.08
N SER A 72 0.95 -5.64 8.89
CA SER A 72 0.46 -6.98 8.51
C SER A 72 -0.55 -6.98 7.35
N LYS A 73 -1.13 -5.82 7.03
CA LYS A 73 -2.05 -5.64 5.90
C LYS A 73 -1.36 -5.16 4.63
N PHE A 74 -0.08 -4.77 4.68
CA PHE A 74 0.65 -4.26 3.52
C PHE A 74 1.58 -5.31 2.95
N VAL A 75 1.59 -5.41 1.63
CA VAL A 75 2.57 -6.18 0.86
C VAL A 75 3.25 -5.20 -0.08
N LEU A 76 4.55 -5.00 0.08
CA LEU A 76 5.29 -4.09 -0.77
C LEU A 76 5.85 -4.85 -1.97
N PHE A 77 5.61 -4.32 -3.16
CA PHE A 77 6.26 -4.77 -4.39
C PHE A 77 7.35 -3.77 -4.75
N ASP A 78 8.59 -4.20 -4.52
CA ASP A 78 9.77 -3.48 -4.99
C ASP A 78 9.79 -3.53 -6.54
N PRO A 79 10.19 -2.45 -7.24
CA PRO A 79 10.41 -2.50 -8.69
C PRO A 79 11.35 -3.63 -9.16
N CYS A 80 12.16 -4.22 -8.28
CA CYS A 80 12.98 -5.41 -8.55
C CYS A 80 12.30 -6.76 -8.20
N ASP A 81 11.04 -6.77 -7.74
CA ASP A 81 10.36 -7.99 -7.28
C ASP A 81 9.78 -8.79 -8.45
N LEU A 82 10.46 -9.89 -8.78
CA LEU A 82 10.06 -10.87 -9.81
C LEU A 82 8.69 -11.52 -9.55
N ASN A 83 8.10 -11.32 -8.37
CA ASN A 83 6.79 -11.86 -7.99
C ASN A 83 5.66 -10.82 -8.07
N ALA A 84 5.93 -9.62 -8.59
CA ALA A 84 4.85 -8.68 -8.91
C ALA A 84 3.85 -9.36 -9.87
N LEU A 85 2.57 -9.33 -9.51
CA LEU A 85 1.51 -9.89 -10.35
C LEU A 85 1.52 -9.13 -11.70
N PRO A 86 1.42 -9.85 -12.84
CA PRO A 86 1.46 -9.25 -14.18
C PRO A 86 0.30 -8.28 -14.45
#